data_AF-A0A842NXS9-F1
#
_entry.id   AF-A0A842NXS9-F1
#
_cell.length_a   1.000
_cell.length_b   1.000
_cell.length_c   1.000
_cell.angle_alpha   90.00
_cell.angle_beta   90.00
_cell.angle_gamma   90.00
#
_symmetry.space_group_name_H-M   'P 1'
#
loop_
_entity.id
_entity.type
_entity.pdbx_description
1 polymer ?
#
loop_
_entity_poly.entity_id
_entity_poly.type
_entity_poly.pdbx_seq_one_letter_code
_entity_poly.pdbx_strand_id
1 'polypeptide(L)'
;MKMAHVAQYKKDKVNEFTKLIDEYPIIGVVNMQNLPTKQLQKMREKLRDKVLLRMTKRRLINISLDNAQKTNIAKLKEYLNGMPALLFTKENPFSLFSTLKKNKSKAPINAGQTAPNDIVIPAGKTNFTPGPVIGELGSFGIQTAVEDGKVAIKEDKVVAKEGEVVNAKLASLLQRLGVEPMDIGLDLVAVYENKDILTKDVLDIDEDAYKRKFESGAAMAFNLAFNAGYPTRETITLLIQKAAADSRALATEANILTDENVGTLLSKAKSEANSLKSQLDSKAPAEEPAEASTEKAKEEVKEDTEAKDTESEDSDSQSKIETSEPQAEIEEPKEEPAEEVKEEEAPAEETTKSKKDSEPQAEPETPKEETVEEKTKESKEEKAEETAEKEKVKEEAPKEEPKKESKSDSNNS
;
A
#
# COMPACT_ATOMS: atom_id res chain seq x y z
N MET A 1 -9.06 26.96 55.40
CA MET A 1 -9.12 25.50 55.17
C MET A 1 -7.97 24.83 55.91
N LYS A 2 -8.13 23.60 56.41
CA LYS A 2 -7.04 22.82 57.01
C LYS A 2 -6.18 22.25 55.86
N MET A 3 -4.98 22.79 55.62
CA MET A 3 -4.11 22.23 54.58
C MET A 3 -3.77 20.78 54.93
N ALA A 4 -4.04 19.85 54.01
CA ALA A 4 -3.71 18.45 54.20
C ALA A 4 -2.19 18.28 54.36
N HIS A 5 -1.75 17.35 55.20
CA HIS A 5 -0.32 17.10 55.44
C HIS A 5 0.34 16.42 54.22
N VAL A 6 0.73 17.23 53.23
CA VAL A 6 1.40 16.77 52.00
C VAL A 6 2.87 16.49 52.30
N ALA A 7 3.23 15.20 52.33
CA ALA A 7 4.61 14.73 52.47
C ALA A 7 5.54 15.40 51.46
N GLN A 8 6.71 15.85 51.94
CA GLN A 8 7.59 16.79 51.24
C GLN A 8 7.99 16.32 49.83
N TYR A 9 8.34 15.03 49.66
CA TYR A 9 8.70 14.44 48.36
C TYR A 9 7.70 14.70 47.22
N LYS A 10 6.40 14.87 47.54
CA LYS A 10 5.37 15.16 46.54
C LYS A 10 5.48 16.58 46.02
N LYS A 11 5.82 17.55 46.88
CA LYS A 11 6.09 18.94 46.51
C LYS A 11 7.38 19.02 45.70
N ASP A 12 8.43 18.36 46.18
CA ASP A 12 9.74 18.34 45.53
C ASP A 12 9.63 17.77 44.11
N LYS A 13 8.84 16.68 43.92
CA LYS A 13 8.55 16.13 42.59
C LYS A 13 7.71 17.06 41.71
N VAL A 14 6.67 17.72 42.22
CA VAL A 14 5.92 18.71 41.43
C VAL A 14 6.84 19.85 40.98
N ASN A 15 7.75 20.31 41.84
CA ASN A 15 8.72 21.36 41.53
C ASN A 15 9.76 20.91 40.49
N GLU A 16 10.22 19.65 40.56
CA GLU A 16 11.10 19.04 39.54
C GLU A 16 10.41 18.97 38.17
N PHE A 17 9.17 18.49 38.12
CA PHE A 17 8.42 18.40 36.86
C PHE A 17 8.06 19.77 36.28
N THR A 18 7.66 20.73 37.11
CA THR A 18 7.34 22.10 36.64
C THR A 18 8.59 22.75 36.02
N LYS A 19 9.77 22.63 36.65
CA LYS A 19 11.04 23.10 36.07
C LYS A 19 11.37 22.45 34.72
N LEU A 20 11.18 21.14 34.58
CA LEU A 20 11.41 20.44 33.30
C LEU A 20 10.39 20.84 32.22
N ILE A 21 9.13 21.05 32.61
CA ILE A 21 8.08 21.60 31.73
C ILE A 21 8.45 23.00 31.25
N ASP A 22 9.01 23.86 32.11
CA ASP A 22 9.40 25.21 31.72
C ASP A 22 10.71 25.21 30.88
N GLU A 23 11.73 24.41 31.22
CA GLU A 23 13.03 24.36 30.53
C GLU A 23 12.94 23.84 29.07
N TYR A 24 12.18 22.78 28.83
CA TYR A 24 12.15 22.13 27.51
C TYR A 24 11.05 22.71 26.60
N PRO A 25 11.33 23.00 25.32
CA PRO A 25 10.33 23.56 24.41
C PRO A 25 9.24 22.55 24.04
N ILE A 26 9.62 21.27 23.92
CA ILE A 26 8.79 20.19 23.38
C ILE A 26 8.55 19.14 24.48
N ILE A 27 7.27 18.82 24.71
CA ILE A 27 6.83 17.97 25.82
C ILE A 27 5.87 16.89 25.30
N GLY A 28 6.36 15.66 25.23
CA GLY A 28 5.57 14.48 24.87
C GLY A 28 4.87 13.84 26.06
N VAL A 29 3.64 13.38 25.85
CA VAL A 29 2.90 12.48 26.75
C VAL A 29 3.01 11.06 26.19
N VAL A 30 3.64 10.17 26.95
CA VAL A 30 3.85 8.76 26.59
C VAL A 30 3.04 7.85 27.50
N ASN A 31 2.30 6.91 26.93
CA ASN A 31 1.72 5.80 27.71
C ASN A 31 2.76 4.65 27.81
N MET A 32 3.04 4.20 29.03
CA MET A 32 3.93 3.07 29.31
C MET A 32 3.19 1.87 29.91
N GLN A 33 1.88 1.77 29.69
CA GLN A 33 1.10 0.60 30.08
C GLN A 33 1.58 -0.65 29.33
N ASN A 34 1.59 -1.81 30.00
CA ASN A 34 2.06 -3.11 29.50
C ASN A 34 3.55 -3.20 29.08
N LEU A 35 4.33 -2.11 29.17
CA LEU A 35 5.76 -2.06 28.84
C LEU A 35 6.62 -2.77 29.92
N PRO A 36 7.31 -3.89 29.62
CA PRO A 36 8.10 -4.61 30.62
C PRO A 36 9.44 -3.91 30.91
N THR A 37 9.93 -4.06 32.15
CA THR A 37 11.07 -3.29 32.67
C THR A 37 12.35 -3.41 31.83
N LYS A 38 12.64 -4.61 31.28
CA LYS A 38 13.85 -4.84 30.46
C LYS A 38 13.80 -4.06 29.14
N GLN A 39 12.64 -4.00 28.49
CA GLN A 39 12.41 -3.24 27.27
C GLN A 39 12.51 -1.74 27.55
N LEU A 40 11.87 -1.24 28.62
CA LEU A 40 11.98 0.17 29.03
C LEU A 40 13.43 0.58 29.34
N GLN A 41 14.22 -0.29 29.98
CA GLN A 41 15.64 -0.03 30.24
C GLN A 41 16.43 0.11 28.93
N LYS A 42 16.32 -0.87 28.01
CA LYS A 42 16.97 -0.82 26.68
C LYS A 42 16.58 0.41 25.86
N MET A 43 15.29 0.79 25.86
CA MET A 43 14.82 2.01 25.17
C MET A 43 15.40 3.27 25.80
N ARG A 44 15.41 3.35 27.14
CA ARG A 44 15.93 4.51 27.87
C ARG A 44 17.45 4.66 27.75
N GLU A 45 18.18 3.57 27.56
CA GLU A 45 19.62 3.59 27.23
C GLU A 45 19.85 4.19 25.85
N LYS A 46 19.15 3.68 24.81
CA LYS A 46 19.23 4.21 23.43
C LYS A 46 18.83 5.69 23.30
N LEU A 47 17.91 6.16 24.13
CA LEU A 47 17.33 7.51 24.06
C LEU A 47 18.00 8.53 24.99
N ARG A 48 18.97 8.10 25.81
CA ARG A 48 19.51 8.81 26.97
C ARG A 48 19.98 10.24 26.70
N ASP A 49 20.58 10.48 25.54
CA ASP A 49 21.24 11.74 25.20
C ASP A 49 20.33 12.71 24.41
N LYS A 50 19.24 12.18 23.82
CA LYS A 50 18.25 12.93 23.01
C LYS A 50 16.99 13.31 23.80
N VAL A 51 16.62 12.48 24.77
CA VAL A 51 15.28 12.45 25.36
C VAL A 51 15.34 12.19 26.86
N LEU A 52 14.82 13.13 27.65
CA LEU A 52 14.69 13.00 29.09
C LEU A 52 13.30 12.46 29.45
N LEU A 53 13.20 11.15 29.65
CA LEU A 53 11.96 10.47 30.04
C LEU A 53 11.80 10.43 31.57
N ARG A 54 10.67 10.93 32.09
CA ARG A 54 10.35 10.95 33.54
C ARG A 54 8.91 10.50 33.80
N MET A 55 8.76 9.46 34.62
CA MET A 55 7.46 8.95 35.07
C MET A 55 7.12 9.46 36.47
N THR A 56 5.84 9.71 36.74
CA THR A 56 5.30 10.02 38.08
C THR A 56 3.79 9.78 38.11
N LYS A 57 3.18 9.68 39.30
CA LYS A 57 1.73 9.44 39.44
C LYS A 57 0.94 10.54 38.72
N ARG A 58 -0.02 10.18 37.86
CA ARG A 58 -0.86 11.11 37.05
C ARG A 58 -1.30 12.37 37.80
N ARG A 59 -1.84 12.24 39.02
CA ARG A 59 -2.27 13.40 39.83
C ARG A 59 -1.17 14.44 40.09
N LEU A 60 0.09 14.03 40.24
CA LEU A 60 1.22 14.97 40.40
C LEU A 60 1.63 15.59 39.06
N ILE A 61 1.53 14.84 37.95
CA ILE A 61 1.72 15.36 36.58
C ILE A 61 0.69 16.46 36.31
N ASN A 62 -0.60 16.22 36.56
CA ASN A 62 -1.66 17.23 36.42
C ASN A 62 -1.31 18.52 37.19
N ILE A 63 -0.88 18.41 38.45
CA ILE A 63 -0.52 19.56 39.29
C ILE A 63 0.72 20.29 38.76
N SER A 64 1.73 19.60 38.22
CA SER A 64 2.87 20.28 37.57
C SER A 64 2.50 20.95 36.25
N LEU A 65 1.49 20.45 35.53
CA LEU A 65 0.95 21.10 34.33
C LEU A 65 0.07 22.32 34.69
N ASP A 66 -0.61 22.31 35.84
CA ASP A 66 -1.34 23.46 36.41
C ASP A 66 -0.41 24.57 36.92
N ASN A 67 0.76 24.20 37.47
CA ASN A 67 1.74 25.14 38.02
C ASN A 67 2.73 25.71 36.99
N ALA A 68 2.74 25.19 35.76
CA ALA A 68 3.64 25.61 34.69
C ALA A 68 3.20 26.95 34.07
N GLN A 69 4.16 27.78 33.64
CA GLN A 69 3.87 29.12 33.14
C GLN A 69 3.53 29.18 31.64
N LYS A 70 3.43 28.01 30.99
CA LYS A 70 3.22 27.89 29.54
C LYS A 70 1.74 27.81 29.16
N THR A 71 1.32 28.68 28.26
CA THR A 71 -0.04 28.77 27.71
C THR A 71 -0.51 27.46 27.07
N ASN A 72 -1.80 27.14 27.17
CA ASN A 72 -2.46 25.99 26.54
C ASN A 72 -2.01 24.57 26.99
N ILE A 73 -0.93 24.44 27.79
CA ILE A 73 -0.44 23.15 28.32
C ILE A 73 -1.51 22.36 29.10
N ALA A 74 -2.48 23.02 29.72
CA ALA A 74 -3.54 22.36 30.48
C ALA A 74 -4.32 21.29 29.68
N LYS A 75 -4.43 21.42 28.36
CA LYS A 75 -5.08 20.44 27.47
C LYS A 75 -4.32 19.10 27.37
N LEU A 76 -3.01 19.06 27.64
CA LEU A 76 -2.25 17.79 27.68
C LEU A 76 -2.82 16.78 28.70
N LYS A 77 -3.58 17.26 29.70
CA LYS A 77 -4.19 16.40 30.73
C LYS A 77 -5.18 15.39 30.17
N GLU A 78 -5.86 15.71 29.08
CA GLU A 78 -6.87 14.85 28.43
C GLU A 78 -6.22 13.57 27.85
N TYR A 79 -4.95 13.65 27.46
CA TYR A 79 -4.18 12.55 26.89
C TYR A 79 -3.43 11.70 27.95
N LEU A 80 -3.58 11.99 29.25
CA LEU A 80 -2.89 11.28 30.36
C LEU A 80 -3.56 9.93 30.71
N ASN A 81 -3.54 9.02 29.74
CA ASN A 81 -4.12 7.68 29.82
C ASN A 81 -3.14 6.63 30.38
N GLY A 82 -3.70 5.53 30.92
CA GLY A 82 -2.94 4.37 31.37
C GLY A 82 -1.89 4.69 32.44
N MET A 83 -0.62 4.44 32.09
CA MET A 83 0.56 4.72 32.92
C MET A 83 1.41 5.83 32.28
N PRO A 84 1.03 7.11 32.44
CA PRO A 84 1.67 8.20 31.72
C PRO A 84 3.08 8.52 32.25
N ALA A 85 3.98 8.81 31.32
CA ALA A 85 5.25 9.49 31.56
C ALA A 85 5.31 10.77 30.72
N LEU A 86 6.06 11.77 31.20
CA LEU A 86 6.42 12.92 30.39
C LEU A 86 7.80 12.70 29.76
N LEU A 87 7.88 13.10 28.50
CA LEU A 87 9.05 13.00 27.64
C LEU A 87 9.47 14.42 27.27
N PHE A 88 10.67 14.82 27.68
CA PHE A 88 11.20 16.16 27.43
C PHE A 88 12.31 16.10 26.37
N THR A 89 12.23 16.92 25.33
CA THR A 89 13.27 17.00 24.29
C THR A 89 13.40 18.41 23.71
N LYS A 90 14.47 18.60 22.92
CA LYS A 90 14.76 19.79 22.11
C LYS A 90 14.77 19.44 20.61
N GLU A 91 14.50 18.17 20.25
CA GLU A 91 14.34 17.67 18.87
C GLU A 91 12.87 17.78 18.41
N ASN A 92 12.64 18.08 17.12
CA ASN A 92 11.32 18.27 16.50
C ASN A 92 10.36 17.07 16.75
N PRO A 93 9.05 17.29 16.99
CA PRO A 93 8.13 16.23 17.41
C PRO A 93 7.91 15.10 16.39
N PHE A 94 7.95 15.39 15.08
CA PHE A 94 7.85 14.36 14.04
C PHE A 94 9.13 13.51 13.99
N SER A 95 10.29 14.16 14.13
CA SER A 95 11.58 13.45 14.22
C SER A 95 11.67 12.56 15.48
N LEU A 96 11.10 13.03 16.60
CA LEU A 96 10.93 12.25 17.83
C LEU A 96 10.01 11.05 17.59
N PHE A 97 8.80 11.27 17.06
CA PHE A 97 7.82 10.21 16.82
C PHE A 97 8.40 9.12 15.90
N SER A 98 9.01 9.51 14.78
CA SER A 98 9.75 8.61 13.88
C SER A 98 10.88 7.86 14.58
N THR A 99 11.63 8.52 15.48
CA THR A 99 12.69 7.88 16.27
C THR A 99 12.14 6.85 17.27
N LEU A 100 10.98 7.12 17.89
CA LEU A 100 10.30 6.17 18.78
C LEU A 100 9.71 4.99 18.00
N LYS A 101 9.04 5.25 16.87
CA LYS A 101 8.48 4.22 15.97
C LYS A 101 9.58 3.29 15.43
N LYS A 102 10.74 3.82 15.06
CA LYS A 102 11.95 3.05 14.66
C LYS A 102 12.66 2.33 15.82
N ASN A 103 12.39 2.67 17.08
CA ASN A 103 13.00 2.03 18.27
C ASN A 103 12.05 1.15 19.08
N LYS A 104 10.90 0.78 18.51
CA LYS A 104 10.09 -0.33 19.01
C LYS A 104 10.93 -1.61 19.13
N SER A 105 10.59 -2.45 20.09
CA SER A 105 11.20 -3.75 20.32
C SER A 105 10.13 -4.82 20.40
N LYS A 106 10.32 -5.91 19.67
CA LYS A 106 9.47 -7.10 19.81
C LYS A 106 9.54 -7.66 21.23
N ALA A 107 8.46 -8.31 21.64
CA ALA A 107 8.33 -8.99 22.92
C ALA A 107 7.31 -10.14 22.84
N PRO A 108 7.42 -11.16 23.72
CA PRO A 108 6.42 -12.20 23.83
C PRO A 108 5.15 -11.64 24.49
N ILE A 109 3.99 -12.08 24.00
CA ILE A 109 2.69 -11.81 24.63
C ILE A 109 2.46 -12.77 25.80
N ASN A 110 1.89 -12.26 26.90
CA ASN A 110 1.62 -13.03 28.11
C ASN A 110 0.17 -13.53 28.15
N ALA A 111 -0.08 -14.57 28.93
CA ALA A 111 -1.43 -15.09 29.17
C ALA A 111 -2.39 -13.99 29.65
N GLY A 112 -3.59 -13.92 29.06
CA GLY A 112 -4.61 -12.95 29.43
C GLY A 112 -4.37 -11.52 28.94
N GLN A 113 -3.33 -11.28 28.12
CA GLN A 113 -3.17 -10.02 27.41
C GLN A 113 -3.95 -10.03 26.09
N THR A 114 -4.51 -8.87 25.73
CA THR A 114 -5.12 -8.62 24.42
C THR A 114 -4.04 -8.55 23.34
N ALA A 115 -4.28 -9.19 22.19
CA ALA A 115 -3.44 -9.06 21.00
C ALA A 115 -3.60 -7.64 20.39
N PRO A 116 -2.51 -6.86 20.24
CA PRO A 116 -2.59 -5.49 19.71
C PRO A 116 -2.45 -5.38 18.19
N ASN A 117 -2.23 -6.52 17.51
CA ASN A 117 -2.22 -6.76 16.07
C ASN A 117 -2.60 -8.24 15.87
N ASP A 118 -2.94 -8.66 14.66
CA ASP A 118 -3.08 -10.09 14.32
C ASP A 118 -1.78 -10.88 14.60
N ILE A 119 -1.90 -12.00 15.31
CA ILE A 119 -0.76 -12.86 15.68
C ILE A 119 -0.57 -13.92 14.60
N VAL A 120 0.36 -13.67 13.68
CA VAL A 120 0.82 -14.64 12.68
C VAL A 120 1.98 -15.47 13.25
N ILE A 121 1.91 -16.79 13.08
CA ILE A 121 3.09 -17.68 13.19
C ILE A 121 3.57 -17.97 11.77
N PRO A 122 4.84 -17.66 11.42
CA PRO A 122 5.36 -17.87 10.07
C PRO A 122 5.70 -19.34 9.80
N ALA A 123 5.67 -19.73 8.53
CA ALA A 123 6.17 -21.00 8.04
C ALA A 123 7.69 -21.15 8.26
N GLY A 124 8.15 -22.40 8.40
CA GLY A 124 9.57 -22.73 8.53
C GLY A 124 9.91 -23.82 9.54
N LYS A 125 11.18 -24.22 9.57
CA LYS A 125 11.72 -25.28 10.42
C LYS A 125 11.87 -24.78 11.86
N THR A 126 11.13 -25.38 12.80
CA THR A 126 11.27 -25.10 14.24
C THR A 126 12.44 -25.88 14.84
N ASN A 127 12.83 -25.59 16.08
CA ASN A 127 13.85 -26.36 16.80
C ASN A 127 13.29 -27.50 17.67
N PHE A 128 12.02 -27.89 17.46
CA PHE A 128 11.40 -28.98 18.22
C PHE A 128 11.57 -30.34 17.53
N THR A 129 11.83 -31.36 18.34
CA THR A 129 11.74 -32.77 17.92
C THR A 129 10.27 -33.20 17.78
N PRO A 130 9.96 -34.16 16.88
CA PRO A 130 8.64 -34.77 16.80
C PRO A 130 8.17 -35.33 18.14
N GLY A 131 6.92 -35.06 18.50
CA GLY A 131 6.38 -35.37 19.83
C GLY A 131 5.08 -34.61 20.13
N PRO A 132 4.68 -34.46 21.42
CA PRO A 132 3.39 -33.88 21.79
C PRO A 132 3.17 -32.44 21.33
N VAL A 133 4.26 -31.69 21.06
CA VAL A 133 4.23 -30.36 20.42
C VAL A 133 3.50 -30.33 19.07
N ILE A 134 3.46 -31.44 18.32
CA ILE A 134 2.69 -31.55 17.07
C ILE A 134 1.19 -31.45 17.37
N GLY A 135 0.72 -32.12 18.44
CA GLY A 135 -0.66 -32.02 18.91
C GLY A 135 -1.01 -30.65 19.49
N GLU A 136 -0.05 -30.00 20.17
CA GLU A 136 -0.25 -28.62 20.65
C GLU A 136 -0.38 -27.62 19.48
N LEU A 137 0.48 -27.71 18.46
CA LEU A 137 0.41 -26.87 17.26
C LEU A 137 -0.88 -27.14 16.47
N GLY A 138 -1.23 -28.42 16.28
CA GLY A 138 -2.49 -28.84 15.66
C GLY A 138 -3.73 -28.38 16.41
N SER A 139 -3.68 -28.21 17.74
CA SER A 139 -4.80 -27.70 18.54
C SER A 139 -5.13 -26.22 18.29
N PHE A 140 -4.18 -25.46 17.72
CA PHE A 140 -4.41 -24.11 17.17
C PHE A 140 -4.56 -24.13 15.63
N GLY A 141 -4.75 -25.31 15.05
CA GLY A 141 -4.94 -25.54 13.62
C GLY A 141 -3.71 -25.21 12.76
N ILE A 142 -2.50 -25.19 13.32
CA ILE A 142 -1.26 -24.93 12.60
C ILE A 142 -0.86 -26.19 11.84
N GLN A 143 -0.69 -26.11 10.53
CA GLN A 143 -0.24 -27.25 9.72
C GLN A 143 1.27 -27.49 9.91
N THR A 144 1.62 -28.68 10.41
CA THR A 144 3.04 -29.06 10.63
C THR A 144 3.43 -30.32 9.86
N ALA A 145 4.66 -30.32 9.35
CA ALA A 145 5.34 -31.51 8.81
C ALA A 145 6.50 -31.94 9.73
N VAL A 146 7.08 -33.12 9.46
CA VAL A 146 8.38 -33.51 10.01
C VAL A 146 9.41 -33.43 8.88
N GLU A 147 10.41 -32.59 9.06
CA GLU A 147 11.51 -32.34 8.11
C GLU A 147 12.83 -32.45 8.84
N ASP A 148 13.81 -33.18 8.29
CA ASP A 148 15.16 -33.37 8.88
C ASP A 148 15.16 -33.82 10.36
N GLY A 149 14.13 -34.57 10.78
CA GLY A 149 13.97 -35.00 12.18
C GLY A 149 13.50 -33.90 13.15
N LYS A 150 13.02 -32.77 12.63
CA LYS A 150 12.43 -31.65 13.37
C LYS A 150 10.98 -31.38 12.92
N VAL A 151 10.22 -30.64 13.71
CA VAL A 151 8.88 -30.15 13.33
C VAL A 151 9.02 -28.87 12.51
N ALA A 152 8.42 -28.83 11.31
CA ALA A 152 8.34 -27.66 10.45
C ALA A 152 6.89 -27.18 10.32
N ILE A 153 6.66 -25.87 10.21
CA ILE A 153 5.36 -25.26 9.95
C ILE A 153 5.25 -25.04 8.43
N LYS A 154 4.19 -25.53 7.81
CA LYS A 154 4.02 -25.50 6.34
C LYS A 154 3.66 -24.11 5.80
N GLU A 155 2.79 -23.41 6.51
CA GLU A 155 2.07 -22.22 6.03
C GLU A 155 1.96 -21.18 7.15
N ASP A 156 2.06 -19.91 6.80
CA ASP A 156 1.81 -18.78 7.70
C ASP A 156 0.35 -18.81 8.18
N LYS A 157 0.13 -18.75 9.51
CA LYS A 157 -1.21 -18.79 10.08
C LYS A 157 -1.44 -17.77 11.19
N VAL A 158 -2.55 -17.04 11.09
CA VAL A 158 -3.12 -16.24 12.18
C VAL A 158 -3.67 -17.20 13.26
N VAL A 159 -3.17 -17.08 14.49
CA VAL A 159 -3.58 -17.90 15.64
C VAL A 159 -4.39 -17.16 16.71
N ALA A 160 -4.40 -15.83 16.63
CA ALA A 160 -5.30 -14.95 17.37
C ALA A 160 -5.43 -13.63 16.59
N LYS A 161 -6.61 -13.02 16.57
CA LYS A 161 -6.85 -11.73 15.90
C LYS A 161 -6.57 -10.54 16.81
N GLU A 162 -6.39 -9.35 16.22
CA GLU A 162 -6.39 -8.09 16.97
C GLU A 162 -7.63 -7.98 17.86
N GLY A 163 -7.45 -7.56 19.12
CA GLY A 163 -8.51 -7.48 20.12
C GLY A 163 -8.81 -8.79 20.86
N GLU A 164 -8.28 -9.94 20.42
CA GLU A 164 -8.51 -11.23 21.07
C GLU A 164 -7.64 -11.42 22.33
N VAL A 165 -8.15 -12.11 23.34
CA VAL A 165 -7.44 -12.36 24.61
C VAL A 165 -6.65 -13.66 24.54
N VAL A 166 -5.32 -13.58 24.59
CA VAL A 166 -4.44 -14.73 24.36
C VAL A 166 -4.49 -15.73 25.52
N ASN A 167 -4.91 -16.96 25.21
CA ASN A 167 -4.94 -18.10 26.12
C ASN A 167 -3.52 -18.48 26.61
N ALA A 168 -3.37 -18.88 27.87
CA ALA A 168 -2.10 -19.28 28.47
C ALA A 168 -1.35 -20.37 27.71
N LYS A 169 -2.06 -21.32 27.09
CA LYS A 169 -1.46 -22.35 26.23
C LYS A 169 -0.81 -21.73 24.98
N LEU A 170 -1.48 -20.77 24.35
CA LEU A 170 -1.01 -20.09 23.14
C LEU A 170 0.19 -19.19 23.43
N ALA A 171 0.12 -18.37 24.50
CA ALA A 171 1.25 -17.55 24.95
C ALA A 171 2.51 -18.41 25.24
N SER A 172 2.33 -19.54 25.95
CA SER A 172 3.43 -20.48 26.24
C SER A 172 3.97 -21.21 25.01
N LEU A 173 3.18 -21.34 23.94
CA LEU A 173 3.59 -21.92 22.66
C LEU A 173 4.35 -20.90 21.79
N LEU A 174 3.86 -19.66 21.69
CA LEU A 174 4.54 -18.55 21.03
C LEU A 174 5.91 -18.26 21.65
N GLN A 175 5.98 -18.19 22.99
CA GLN A 175 7.25 -18.00 23.71
C GLN A 175 8.25 -19.15 23.47
N ARG A 176 7.77 -20.40 23.34
CA ARG A 176 8.61 -21.56 22.99
C ARG A 176 9.11 -21.49 21.55
N LEU A 177 8.25 -21.11 20.60
CA LEU A 177 8.63 -20.91 19.19
C LEU A 177 9.60 -19.72 18.98
N GLY A 178 9.75 -18.83 19.97
CA GLY A 178 10.50 -17.58 19.83
C GLY A 178 9.74 -16.52 19.02
N VAL A 179 8.42 -16.69 18.83
CA VAL A 179 7.57 -15.71 18.15
C VAL A 179 7.21 -14.61 19.14
N GLU A 180 7.68 -13.40 18.87
CA GLU A 180 7.43 -12.19 19.64
C GLU A 180 6.49 -11.25 18.87
N PRO A 181 5.15 -11.42 18.96
CA PRO A 181 4.19 -10.68 18.13
C PRO A 181 3.87 -9.28 18.65
N MET A 182 4.30 -8.93 19.87
CA MET A 182 4.00 -7.64 20.47
C MET A 182 5.09 -6.62 20.16
N ASP A 183 4.80 -5.68 19.26
CA ASP A 183 5.66 -4.52 18.98
C ASP A 183 5.58 -3.48 20.12
N ILE A 184 6.32 -3.76 21.19
CA ILE A 184 6.36 -2.90 22.38
C ILE A 184 7.20 -1.65 22.10
N GLY A 185 6.66 -0.48 22.46
CA GLY A 185 7.31 0.82 22.29
C GLY A 185 6.89 1.82 23.36
N LEU A 186 7.53 2.99 23.34
CA LEU A 186 7.03 4.17 24.03
C LEU A 186 5.92 4.80 23.17
N ASP A 187 4.66 4.53 23.50
CA ASP A 187 3.53 5.02 22.70
C ASP A 187 3.27 6.50 23.00
N LEU A 188 3.62 7.36 22.04
CA LEU A 188 3.50 8.81 22.13
C LEU A 188 2.07 9.22 21.75
N VAL A 189 1.29 9.61 22.75
CA VAL A 189 -0.16 9.90 22.60
C VAL A 189 -0.38 11.31 22.06
N ALA A 190 0.37 12.27 22.58
CA ALA A 190 0.31 13.68 22.19
C ALA A 190 1.66 14.37 22.48
N VAL A 191 1.97 15.43 21.74
CA VAL A 191 3.13 16.30 21.98
C VAL A 191 2.70 17.75 21.98
N TYR A 192 3.13 18.50 22.99
CA TYR A 192 3.04 19.96 22.99
C TYR A 192 4.30 20.57 22.37
N GLU A 193 4.11 21.47 21.41
CA GLU A 193 5.13 22.31 20.80
C GLU A 193 4.53 23.69 20.53
N ASN A 194 5.24 24.78 20.86
CA ASN A 194 4.91 26.15 20.45
C ASN A 194 3.46 26.64 20.69
N LYS A 195 2.81 26.14 21.76
CA LYS A 195 1.41 26.35 22.19
C LYS A 195 0.39 25.37 21.62
N ASP A 196 0.73 24.63 20.58
CA ASP A 196 -0.16 23.64 19.97
C ASP A 196 0.05 22.25 20.56
N ILE A 197 -0.91 21.35 20.32
CA ILE A 197 -0.84 19.95 20.71
C ILE A 197 -1.06 19.09 19.47
N LEU A 198 -0.03 18.34 19.10
CA LEU A 198 -0.05 17.38 18.00
C LEU A 198 -0.42 16.01 18.57
N THR A 199 -1.52 15.41 18.11
CA THR A 199 -1.87 14.03 18.46
C THR A 199 -1.04 13.03 17.66
N LYS A 200 -1.00 11.79 18.13
CA LYS A 200 -0.39 10.64 17.43
C LYS A 200 -0.73 10.57 15.94
N ASP A 201 -1.99 10.85 15.58
CA ASP A 201 -2.52 10.72 14.21
C ASP A 201 -1.99 11.81 13.26
N VAL A 202 -1.65 12.99 13.81
CA VAL A 202 -0.97 14.07 13.07
C VAL A 202 0.53 13.78 12.95
N LEU A 203 1.12 13.12 13.95
CA LEU A 203 2.55 12.82 14.02
C LEU A 203 2.97 11.61 13.18
N ASP A 204 2.06 10.66 12.91
CA ASP A 204 2.36 9.45 12.13
C ASP A 204 2.25 9.67 10.61
N ILE A 205 3.15 10.50 10.08
CA ILE A 205 3.24 10.81 8.66
C ILE A 205 3.98 9.68 7.92
N ASP A 206 3.25 8.94 7.08
CA ASP A 206 3.83 8.01 6.11
C ASP A 206 4.32 8.77 4.86
N GLU A 207 5.61 9.11 4.85
CA GLU A 207 6.28 9.77 3.72
C GLU A 207 6.11 9.03 2.38
N ASP A 208 6.07 7.68 2.39
CA ASP A 208 6.03 6.87 1.18
C ASP A 208 4.62 6.79 0.61
N ALA A 209 3.59 6.79 1.47
CA ALA A 209 2.21 7.01 1.03
C ALA A 209 2.01 8.40 0.40
N TYR A 210 2.67 9.45 0.91
CA TYR A 210 2.63 10.78 0.29
C TYR A 210 3.37 10.85 -1.05
N LYS A 211 4.54 10.18 -1.19
CA LYS A 211 5.26 10.05 -2.47
C LYS A 211 4.37 9.37 -3.53
N ARG A 212 3.79 8.22 -3.21
CA ARG A 212 2.87 7.49 -4.11
C ARG A 212 1.64 8.30 -4.52
N LYS A 213 1.07 9.09 -3.60
CA LYS A 213 -0.04 10.02 -3.92
C LYS A 213 0.39 11.10 -4.91
N PHE A 214 1.60 11.66 -4.76
CA PHE A 214 2.14 12.66 -5.66
C PHE A 214 2.45 12.08 -7.06
N GLU A 215 3.12 10.91 -7.11
CA GLU A 215 3.39 10.16 -8.34
C GLU A 215 2.10 9.80 -9.09
N SER A 216 1.09 9.30 -8.36
CA SER A 216 -0.23 9.00 -8.91
C SER A 216 -0.95 10.24 -9.43
N GLY A 217 -0.90 11.36 -8.68
CA GLY A 217 -1.47 12.64 -9.10
C GLY A 217 -0.79 13.20 -10.37
N ALA A 218 0.53 13.10 -10.46
CA ALA A 218 1.28 13.49 -11.66
C ALA A 218 0.91 12.62 -12.87
N ALA A 219 0.83 11.30 -12.70
CA ALA A 219 0.38 10.38 -13.75
C ALA A 219 -1.07 10.63 -14.19
N MET A 220 -1.98 10.93 -13.25
CA MET A 220 -3.36 11.31 -13.56
C MET A 220 -3.43 12.65 -14.33
N ALA A 221 -2.67 13.66 -13.92
CA ALA A 221 -2.62 14.96 -14.60
C ALA A 221 -2.02 14.84 -16.02
N PHE A 222 -0.96 14.05 -16.18
CA PHE A 222 -0.38 13.72 -17.49
C PHE A 222 -1.41 13.00 -18.38
N ASN A 223 -2.06 11.94 -17.88
CA ASN A 223 -3.07 11.19 -18.62
C ASN A 223 -4.28 12.05 -19.00
N LEU A 224 -4.69 12.99 -18.14
CA LEU A 224 -5.75 13.95 -18.43
C LEU A 224 -5.33 14.89 -19.57
N ALA A 225 -4.15 15.51 -19.48
CA ALA A 225 -3.65 16.40 -20.52
C ALA A 225 -3.46 15.69 -21.87
N PHE A 226 -2.91 14.47 -21.85
CA PHE A 226 -2.71 13.66 -23.05
C PHE A 226 -4.03 13.24 -23.71
N ASN A 227 -5.01 12.74 -22.95
CA ASN A 227 -6.28 12.30 -23.53
C ASN A 227 -7.21 13.47 -23.90
N ALA A 228 -7.07 14.64 -23.27
CA ALA A 228 -7.71 15.89 -23.69
C ALA A 228 -7.04 16.54 -24.93
N GLY A 229 -5.93 15.99 -25.42
CA GLY A 229 -5.17 16.57 -26.53
C GLY A 229 -4.45 17.89 -26.19
N TYR A 230 -4.27 18.20 -24.91
CA TYR A 230 -3.68 19.45 -24.45
C TYR A 230 -2.14 19.43 -24.57
N PRO A 231 -1.54 20.30 -25.40
CA PRO A 231 -0.10 20.24 -25.68
C PRO A 231 0.73 20.91 -24.57
N THR A 232 1.43 20.09 -23.80
CA THR A 232 2.47 20.53 -22.85
C THR A 232 3.84 20.06 -23.34
N ARG A 233 4.93 20.52 -22.70
CA ARG A 233 6.30 20.02 -22.99
C ARG A 233 6.45 18.50 -22.79
N GLU A 234 5.60 17.90 -21.97
CA GLU A 234 5.63 16.49 -21.61
C GLU A 234 4.71 15.67 -22.54
N THR A 235 3.54 16.19 -22.91
CA THR A 235 2.59 15.46 -23.76
C THR A 235 2.89 15.59 -25.25
N ILE A 236 3.47 16.70 -25.73
CA ILE A 236 3.53 17.04 -27.17
C ILE A 236 4.17 15.95 -28.05
N THR A 237 5.29 15.37 -27.63
CA THR A 237 5.99 14.32 -28.42
C THR A 237 5.12 13.08 -28.58
N LEU A 238 4.43 12.67 -27.51
CA LEU A 238 3.54 11.52 -27.51
C LEU A 238 2.23 11.81 -28.24
N LEU A 239 1.73 13.05 -28.19
CA LEU A 239 0.56 13.49 -28.97
C LEU A 239 0.83 13.44 -30.48
N ILE A 240 2.01 13.86 -30.92
CA ILE A 240 2.43 13.77 -32.33
C ILE A 240 2.58 12.31 -32.76
N GLN A 241 3.19 11.46 -31.93
CA GLN A 241 3.30 10.01 -32.19
C GLN A 241 1.93 9.34 -32.28
N LYS A 242 1.01 9.67 -31.36
CA LYS A 242 -0.38 9.19 -31.40
C LYS A 242 -1.09 9.65 -32.68
N ALA A 243 -1.04 10.93 -33.02
CA ALA A 243 -1.67 11.45 -34.24
C ALA A 243 -1.12 10.79 -35.52
N ALA A 244 0.17 10.42 -35.55
CA ALA A 244 0.80 9.69 -36.65
C ALA A 244 0.49 8.18 -36.66
N ALA A 245 0.08 7.59 -35.53
CA ALA A 245 -0.42 6.22 -35.46
C ALA A 245 -1.90 6.16 -35.86
N ASP A 246 -2.72 7.03 -35.27
CA ASP A 246 -4.16 7.17 -35.55
C ASP A 246 -4.43 7.48 -37.04
N SER A 247 -3.60 8.33 -37.68
CA SER A 247 -3.74 8.65 -39.10
C SER A 247 -3.36 7.50 -40.04
N ARG A 248 -2.34 6.69 -39.69
CA ARG A 248 -2.00 5.48 -40.45
C ARG A 248 -3.06 4.40 -40.30
N ALA A 249 -3.57 4.17 -39.09
CA ALA A 249 -4.67 3.26 -38.83
C ALA A 249 -5.93 3.65 -39.62
N LEU A 250 -6.28 4.95 -39.65
CA LEU A 250 -7.39 5.46 -40.45
C LEU A 250 -7.16 5.22 -41.95
N ALA A 251 -5.95 5.48 -42.46
CA ALA A 251 -5.62 5.22 -43.87
C ALA A 251 -5.68 3.73 -44.25
N THR A 252 -5.27 2.82 -43.36
CA THR A 252 -5.31 1.37 -43.61
C THR A 252 -6.71 0.75 -43.52
N GLU A 253 -7.64 1.36 -42.77
CA GLU A 253 -9.05 0.94 -42.75
C GLU A 253 -9.90 1.63 -43.82
N ALA A 254 -9.58 2.87 -44.18
CA ALA A 254 -10.20 3.57 -45.31
C ALA A 254 -9.64 3.13 -46.68
N ASN A 255 -8.67 2.21 -46.72
CA ASN A 255 -7.96 1.73 -47.92
C ASN A 255 -7.35 2.86 -48.78
N ILE A 256 -6.89 3.93 -48.13
CA ILE A 256 -6.27 5.08 -48.80
C ILE A 256 -4.81 4.74 -49.12
N LEU A 257 -4.50 4.55 -50.41
CA LEU A 257 -3.14 4.29 -50.86
C LEU A 257 -2.26 5.53 -50.65
N THR A 258 -1.20 5.39 -49.86
CA THR A 258 -0.14 6.38 -49.67
C THR A 258 1.21 5.65 -49.66
N ASP A 259 2.29 6.35 -50.02
CA ASP A 259 3.63 5.76 -50.18
C ASP A 259 4.13 5.01 -48.92
N GLU A 260 3.76 5.49 -47.72
CA GLU A 260 4.08 4.82 -46.45
C GLU A 260 3.27 3.53 -46.21
N ASN A 261 2.05 3.43 -46.76
CA ASN A 261 1.07 2.38 -46.43
C ASN A 261 0.87 1.34 -47.55
N VAL A 262 1.50 1.46 -48.71
CA VAL A 262 1.33 0.50 -49.82
C VAL A 262 1.67 -0.93 -49.37
N GLY A 263 2.78 -1.10 -48.64
CA GLY A 263 3.24 -2.41 -48.15
C GLY A 263 2.31 -3.04 -47.11
N THR A 264 1.71 -2.25 -46.21
CA THR A 264 0.77 -2.75 -45.19
C THR A 264 -0.58 -3.10 -45.82
N LEU A 265 -1.09 -2.29 -46.76
CA LEU A 265 -2.32 -2.58 -47.51
C LEU A 265 -2.19 -3.83 -48.38
N LEU A 266 -1.07 -4.01 -49.10
CA LEU A 266 -0.80 -5.24 -49.87
C LEU A 266 -0.70 -6.48 -48.96
N SER A 267 -0.12 -6.32 -47.76
CA SER A 267 -0.02 -7.41 -46.78
C SER A 267 -1.38 -7.78 -46.19
N LYS A 268 -2.23 -6.79 -45.89
CA LYS A 268 -3.62 -6.98 -45.45
C LYS A 268 -4.44 -7.71 -46.51
N ALA A 269 -4.44 -7.21 -47.75
CA ALA A 269 -5.15 -7.84 -48.87
C ALA A 269 -4.67 -9.28 -49.14
N LYS A 270 -3.36 -9.57 -49.03
CA LYS A 270 -2.82 -10.94 -49.16
C LYS A 270 -3.26 -11.86 -48.01
N SER A 271 -3.36 -11.33 -46.79
CA SER A 271 -3.87 -12.07 -45.62
C SER A 271 -5.36 -12.40 -45.78
N GLU A 272 -6.17 -11.41 -46.19
CA GLU A 272 -7.60 -11.56 -46.47
C GLU A 272 -7.87 -12.55 -47.60
N ALA A 273 -7.11 -12.48 -48.70
CA ALA A 273 -7.20 -13.43 -49.81
C ALA A 273 -6.83 -14.87 -49.39
N ASN A 274 -5.80 -15.04 -48.54
CA ASN A 274 -5.43 -16.34 -47.99
C ASN A 274 -6.49 -16.89 -47.03
N SER A 275 -7.14 -16.04 -46.24
CA SER A 275 -8.23 -16.41 -45.33
C SER A 275 -9.50 -16.81 -46.09
N LEU A 276 -9.86 -16.06 -47.14
CA LEU A 276 -10.93 -16.44 -48.06
C LEU A 276 -10.62 -17.78 -48.75
N LYS A 277 -9.38 -17.97 -49.20
CA LYS A 277 -8.96 -19.26 -49.78
C LYS A 277 -9.14 -20.41 -48.80
N SER A 278 -8.63 -20.33 -47.56
CA SER A 278 -8.75 -21.45 -46.61
C SER A 278 -10.20 -21.77 -46.23
N GLN A 279 -11.08 -20.76 -46.20
CA GLN A 279 -12.52 -20.98 -46.00
C GLN A 279 -13.20 -21.65 -47.20
N LEU A 280 -12.78 -21.33 -48.44
CA LEU A 280 -13.28 -21.96 -49.66
C LEU A 280 -12.76 -23.39 -49.81
N ASP A 281 -11.46 -23.61 -49.59
CA ASP A 281 -10.82 -24.93 -49.58
C ASP A 281 -11.46 -25.86 -48.53
N SER A 282 -11.95 -25.33 -47.39
CA SER A 282 -12.70 -26.11 -46.38
C SER A 282 -14.16 -26.43 -46.74
N LYS A 283 -14.67 -25.93 -47.87
CA LYS A 283 -16.10 -25.93 -48.20
C LYS A 283 -16.43 -26.38 -49.63
N ALA A 284 -15.43 -26.58 -50.48
CA ALA A 284 -15.59 -27.16 -51.81
C ALA A 284 -15.57 -28.70 -51.74
N PRO A 285 -16.50 -29.42 -52.39
CA PRO A 285 -16.29 -30.80 -52.78
C PRO A 285 -15.13 -30.87 -53.78
N ALA A 286 -14.28 -31.89 -53.67
CA ALA A 286 -13.15 -32.04 -54.58
C ALA A 286 -13.60 -32.50 -55.98
N GLU A 287 -13.24 -31.75 -57.02
CA GLU A 287 -13.08 -32.26 -58.38
C GLU A 287 -11.57 -32.38 -58.68
N GLU A 288 -11.17 -33.46 -59.36
CA GLU A 288 -9.78 -33.86 -59.53
C GLU A 288 -9.09 -33.10 -60.70
N PRO A 289 -7.81 -32.73 -60.58
CA PRO A 289 -7.05 -32.17 -61.69
C PRO A 289 -6.57 -33.27 -62.65
N ALA A 290 -7.02 -33.23 -63.90
CA ALA A 290 -6.56 -34.13 -64.95
C ALA A 290 -5.21 -33.69 -65.56
N GLU A 291 -4.27 -34.62 -65.71
CA GLU A 291 -2.97 -34.37 -66.39
C GLU A 291 -3.08 -34.38 -67.92
N ALA A 292 -2.27 -33.56 -68.61
CA ALA A 292 -2.07 -33.67 -70.07
C ALA A 292 -0.69 -33.15 -70.57
N SER A 293 0.20 -34.10 -70.88
CA SER A 293 1.15 -34.10 -72.02
C SER A 293 2.06 -32.88 -72.34
N THR A 294 3.31 -32.95 -71.86
CA THR A 294 4.57 -33.00 -72.66
C THR A 294 4.87 -32.07 -73.87
N GLU A 295 6.09 -31.50 -73.84
CA GLU A 295 7.22 -31.69 -74.81
C GLU A 295 7.84 -30.45 -75.52
N LYS A 296 9.18 -30.51 -75.66
CA LYS A 296 10.13 -29.67 -76.46
C LYS A 296 10.41 -28.25 -75.94
N ALA A 297 11.63 -27.68 -76.07
CA ALA A 297 12.78 -28.10 -76.88
C ALA A 297 14.17 -27.91 -76.21
N LYS A 298 15.13 -28.70 -76.70
CA LYS A 298 16.60 -28.49 -76.75
C LYS A 298 16.94 -27.21 -77.59
N GLU A 299 18.13 -26.59 -77.63
CA GLU A 299 19.47 -26.79 -77.02
C GLU A 299 20.41 -25.68 -77.55
N GLU A 300 21.25 -25.05 -76.71
CA GLU A 300 22.52 -24.41 -77.14
C GLU A 300 23.40 -23.99 -75.94
N VAL A 301 24.72 -24.23 -76.02
CA VAL A 301 25.73 -23.99 -74.96
C VAL A 301 27.13 -23.78 -75.58
N LYS A 302 27.92 -22.87 -74.98
CA LYS A 302 29.41 -22.68 -75.06
C LYS A 302 30.07 -21.95 -76.25
N GLU A 303 30.73 -20.85 -75.89
CA GLU A 303 32.16 -20.50 -76.11
C GLU A 303 32.56 -19.82 -74.77
N ASP A 304 33.54 -20.20 -73.92
CA ASP A 304 34.96 -20.57 -74.06
C ASP A 304 35.83 -19.41 -74.64
N THR A 305 37.00 -19.01 -74.11
CA THR A 305 37.89 -19.59 -73.05
C THR A 305 38.85 -18.55 -72.42
N GLU A 306 39.43 -18.87 -71.24
CA GLU A 306 40.80 -18.51 -70.73
C GLU A 306 41.24 -17.01 -70.54
N ALA A 307 42.20 -16.64 -69.67
CA ALA A 307 42.79 -17.21 -68.44
C ALA A 307 43.75 -16.20 -67.74
N LYS A 308 44.18 -16.52 -66.49
CA LYS A 308 45.59 -16.46 -65.97
C LYS A 308 45.93 -15.64 -64.70
N ASP A 309 46.34 -16.38 -63.67
CA ASP A 309 47.32 -16.22 -62.55
C ASP A 309 47.64 -14.87 -61.89
N THR A 310 47.66 -14.85 -60.54
CA THR A 310 48.91 -14.74 -59.72
C THR A 310 48.68 -15.11 -58.24
N GLU A 311 49.77 -15.31 -57.46
CA GLU A 311 49.79 -16.07 -56.19
C GLU A 311 49.80 -15.22 -54.90
N SER A 312 49.40 -15.79 -53.75
CA SER A 312 50.29 -16.06 -52.57
C SER A 312 49.55 -16.47 -51.27
N GLU A 313 50.08 -17.51 -50.62
CA GLU A 313 50.43 -17.73 -49.18
C GLU A 313 49.83 -16.78 -48.10
N ASP A 314 49.46 -17.17 -46.87
CA ASP A 314 49.59 -18.41 -46.04
C ASP A 314 48.38 -18.45 -45.04
N SER A 315 48.11 -19.37 -44.08
CA SER A 315 48.88 -20.45 -43.43
C SER A 315 47.97 -21.58 -42.89
N ASP A 316 48.57 -22.60 -42.23
CA ASP A 316 47.92 -23.85 -41.79
C ASP A 316 47.73 -23.99 -40.25
N SER A 317 47.20 -25.14 -39.81
CA SER A 317 47.05 -25.70 -38.44
C SER A 317 45.69 -25.40 -37.77
N GLN A 318 44.63 -26.23 -37.91
CA GLN A 318 44.48 -27.66 -37.53
C GLN A 318 44.93 -27.97 -36.09
N SER A 319 44.07 -28.46 -35.20
CA SER A 319 43.63 -29.86 -35.09
C SER A 319 42.91 -30.03 -33.72
N LYS A 320 42.08 -31.01 -33.39
CA LYS A 320 41.38 -32.18 -34.01
C LYS A 320 40.11 -32.39 -33.10
N ILE A 321 38.93 -32.84 -33.55
CA ILE A 321 38.57 -34.17 -34.12
C ILE A 321 38.88 -35.27 -33.07
N GLU A 322 38.00 -36.17 -32.65
CA GLU A 322 37.07 -37.02 -33.44
C GLU A 322 35.97 -37.69 -32.57
N THR A 323 34.79 -38.00 -33.15
CA THR A 323 33.86 -39.12 -32.82
C THR A 323 33.19 -39.25 -31.42
N SER A 324 32.03 -39.92 -31.25
CA SER A 324 31.09 -40.57 -32.20
C SER A 324 29.65 -40.65 -31.64
N GLU A 325 28.67 -40.61 -32.55
CA GLU A 325 27.24 -40.98 -32.37
C GLU A 325 27.05 -42.51 -32.67
N PRO A 326 25.86 -43.10 -33.02
CA PRO A 326 24.45 -42.63 -32.99
C PRO A 326 23.40 -43.70 -32.52
N GLN A 327 22.10 -43.44 -32.79
CA GLN A 327 20.92 -44.36 -32.88
C GLN A 327 20.24 -44.82 -31.55
N ALA A 328 18.92 -45.02 -31.44
CA ALA A 328 17.72 -44.77 -32.30
C ALA A 328 16.44 -44.83 -31.39
N GLU A 329 15.42 -43.95 -31.52
CA GLU A 329 14.10 -44.15 -32.22
C GLU A 329 13.28 -45.39 -31.72
N ILE A 330 11.96 -45.37 -31.41
CA ILE A 330 10.74 -44.80 -32.05
C ILE A 330 9.48 -44.95 -31.11
N GLU A 331 8.42 -44.10 -31.25
CA GLU A 331 6.93 -44.23 -30.98
C GLU A 331 6.35 -44.99 -29.73
N GLU A 332 5.09 -44.90 -29.25
CA GLU A 332 3.85 -44.08 -29.45
C GLU A 332 2.96 -44.17 -28.15
N PRO A 333 1.87 -43.37 -27.95
CA PRO A 333 0.99 -43.41 -26.77
C PRO A 333 -0.36 -44.17 -26.98
N LYS A 334 -1.00 -44.67 -25.89
CA LYS A 334 -2.32 -45.32 -25.95
C LYS A 334 -3.26 -45.10 -24.73
N GLU A 335 -4.48 -44.68 -25.06
CA GLU A 335 -5.83 -45.12 -24.61
C GLU A 335 -6.22 -45.22 -23.10
N GLU A 336 -7.47 -44.81 -22.82
CA GLU A 336 -8.21 -44.95 -21.54
C GLU A 336 -8.83 -46.37 -21.38
N PRO A 337 -9.49 -46.75 -20.26
CA PRO A 337 -10.92 -46.42 -20.11
C PRO A 337 -11.54 -46.33 -18.69
N ALA A 338 -12.72 -45.69 -18.63
CA ALA A 338 -13.96 -46.02 -17.88
C ALA A 338 -14.05 -46.08 -16.33
N GLU A 339 -15.09 -45.37 -15.84
CA GLU A 339 -16.10 -45.73 -14.83
C GLU A 339 -15.76 -46.51 -13.54
N GLU A 340 -16.08 -45.90 -12.39
CA GLU A 340 -17.15 -46.43 -11.53
C GLU A 340 -17.81 -45.31 -10.69
N VAL A 341 -19.16 -45.31 -10.61
CA VAL A 341 -19.96 -44.49 -9.68
C VAL A 341 -20.85 -45.44 -8.89
N LYS A 342 -20.99 -45.23 -7.58
CA LYS A 342 -21.95 -45.96 -6.73
C LYS A 342 -22.72 -45.00 -5.83
N GLU A 343 -24.01 -45.30 -5.68
CA GLU A 343 -24.98 -44.58 -4.84
C GLU A 343 -25.10 -45.23 -3.45
N GLU A 344 -26.14 -44.84 -2.71
CA GLU A 344 -26.57 -45.36 -1.39
C GLU A 344 -25.66 -45.02 -0.18
N GLU A 345 -26.17 -44.77 1.03
CA GLU A 345 -27.58 -44.75 1.49
C GLU A 345 -27.80 -43.68 2.60
N ALA A 346 -29.06 -43.42 2.95
CA ALA A 346 -29.44 -42.68 4.16
C ALA A 346 -29.37 -43.60 5.41
N PRO A 347 -29.62 -43.07 6.61
CA PRO A 347 -30.98 -43.24 7.13
C PRO A 347 -31.55 -41.99 7.84
N ALA A 348 -32.81 -42.11 8.28
CA ALA A 348 -33.67 -40.98 8.64
C ALA A 348 -33.89 -40.78 10.16
N GLU A 349 -34.56 -39.65 10.45
CA GLU A 349 -35.39 -39.31 11.62
C GLU A 349 -35.35 -40.15 12.91
N GLU A 350 -35.27 -39.45 14.05
CA GLU A 350 -36.37 -39.53 15.02
C GLU A 350 -36.69 -38.12 15.58
N THR A 351 -37.98 -37.83 15.80
CA THR A 351 -38.44 -36.51 16.31
C THR A 351 -39.24 -36.64 17.61
N THR A 352 -39.03 -35.71 18.54
CA THR A 352 -39.98 -35.43 19.63
C THR A 352 -40.17 -33.91 19.81
N LYS A 353 -41.34 -33.50 20.33
CA LYS A 353 -41.89 -32.14 20.16
C LYS A 353 -42.32 -31.48 21.48
N SER A 354 -42.06 -30.17 21.56
CA SER A 354 -42.83 -29.13 22.28
C SER A 354 -42.43 -27.78 21.66
N LYS A 355 -43.26 -26.90 21.08
CA LYS A 355 -44.63 -26.39 21.38
C LYS A 355 -44.77 -25.92 22.83
N LYS A 356 -45.24 -24.71 23.17
CA LYS A 356 -45.84 -23.55 22.44
C LYS A 356 -44.99 -22.28 22.74
N ASP A 357 -45.18 -21.06 22.20
CA ASP A 357 -46.16 -20.35 21.34
C ASP A 357 -45.44 -19.11 20.70
N SER A 358 -45.94 -18.29 19.76
CA SER A 358 -47.20 -18.21 18.98
C SER A 358 -46.99 -17.43 17.64
N GLU A 359 -48.08 -17.04 16.98
CA GLU A 359 -48.25 -16.32 15.69
C GLU A 359 -48.47 -14.78 15.83
N PRO A 360 -48.59 -13.96 14.74
CA PRO A 360 -48.13 -14.09 13.33
C PRO A 360 -47.60 -12.77 12.65
N GLN A 361 -47.34 -12.82 11.32
CA GLN A 361 -47.24 -11.71 10.33
C GLN A 361 -45.97 -10.79 10.43
N ALA A 362 -45.39 -10.23 9.36
CA ALA A 362 -45.80 -10.09 7.94
C ALA A 362 -44.61 -10.19 6.93
N GLU A 363 -44.88 -10.02 5.64
CA GLU A 363 -43.91 -10.02 4.51
C GLU A 363 -43.21 -8.66 4.26
N PRO A 364 -42.14 -8.58 3.43
CA PRO A 364 -41.19 -7.45 3.47
C PRO A 364 -41.62 -6.23 2.63
N GLU A 365 -41.43 -5.02 3.19
CA GLU A 365 -41.57 -3.75 2.46
C GLU A 365 -40.22 -3.21 1.95
N THR A 366 -40.26 -2.56 0.79
CA THR A 366 -39.17 -1.77 0.19
C THR A 366 -39.16 -0.33 0.71
N PRO A 367 -38.01 0.36 0.71
CA PRO A 367 -37.88 1.69 1.32
C PRO A 367 -38.68 2.77 0.58
N LYS A 368 -39.30 3.67 1.35
CA LYS A 368 -39.97 4.88 0.85
C LYS A 368 -39.24 6.16 1.25
N GLU A 369 -39.50 7.17 0.43
CA GLU A 369 -38.91 8.51 0.39
C GLU A 369 -38.99 9.29 1.72
N GLU A 370 -37.88 9.91 2.13
CA GLU A 370 -37.91 11.12 2.97
C GLU A 370 -37.38 12.33 2.17
N THR A 371 -38.36 13.15 1.74
CA THR A 371 -38.36 14.61 1.51
C THR A 371 -37.04 15.37 1.21
N VAL A 372 -37.06 16.09 0.08
CA VAL A 372 -35.98 16.96 -0.42
C VAL A 372 -35.91 18.36 0.24
N GLU A 373 -36.84 18.71 1.14
CA GLU A 373 -37.08 20.10 1.57
C GLU A 373 -36.07 20.71 2.56
N GLU A 374 -35.21 19.93 3.23
CA GLU A 374 -34.33 20.47 4.27
C GLU A 374 -33.08 21.18 3.69
N LYS A 375 -32.52 20.65 2.59
CA LYS A 375 -31.28 21.17 1.96
C LYS A 375 -31.44 22.48 1.18
N THR A 376 -32.66 22.96 0.98
CA THR A 376 -32.97 24.24 0.31
C THR A 376 -33.13 25.43 1.25
N LYS A 377 -32.93 25.24 2.57
CA LYS A 377 -32.84 26.34 3.56
C LYS A 377 -31.41 26.79 3.84
N GLU A 378 -30.52 25.88 4.24
CA GLU A 378 -29.12 26.21 4.60
C GLU A 378 -28.41 26.99 3.48
N SER A 379 -28.61 26.55 2.23
CA SER A 379 -28.08 27.16 1.01
C SER A 379 -28.63 28.57 0.67
N LYS A 380 -29.49 29.14 1.50
CA LYS A 380 -29.95 30.55 1.42
C LYS A 380 -29.43 31.44 2.55
N GLU A 381 -29.14 30.90 3.74
CA GLU A 381 -28.62 31.71 4.86
C GLU A 381 -27.12 31.99 4.66
N GLU A 382 -26.33 30.97 4.27
CA GLU A 382 -24.90 31.11 3.97
C GLU A 382 -24.63 32.17 2.87
N LYS A 383 -25.57 32.34 1.94
CA LYS A 383 -25.50 33.32 0.85
C LYS A 383 -25.98 34.74 1.21
N ALA A 384 -26.50 34.93 2.42
CA ALA A 384 -26.91 36.22 2.95
C ALA A 384 -25.83 36.87 3.83
N GLU A 385 -25.02 36.08 4.55
CA GLU A 385 -23.86 36.61 5.27
C GLU A 385 -22.75 37.07 4.31
N GLU A 386 -22.46 36.29 3.25
CA GLU A 386 -21.40 36.62 2.27
C GLU A 386 -21.67 37.91 1.45
N THR A 387 -22.93 38.39 1.41
CA THR A 387 -23.29 39.69 0.81
C THR A 387 -23.25 40.82 1.84
N ALA A 388 -23.68 40.60 3.08
CA ALA A 388 -23.63 41.60 4.15
C ALA A 388 -22.19 42.00 4.54
N GLU A 389 -21.23 41.06 4.52
CA GLU A 389 -19.84 41.36 4.86
C GLU A 389 -19.14 42.21 3.77
N LYS A 390 -19.47 41.98 2.49
CA LYS A 390 -18.93 42.74 1.35
C LYS A 390 -19.45 44.17 1.26
N GLU A 391 -20.59 44.48 1.88
CA GLU A 391 -21.14 45.85 1.91
C GLU A 391 -20.43 46.70 2.97
N LYS A 392 -20.16 46.15 4.17
CA LYS A 392 -19.44 46.85 5.26
C LYS A 392 -18.02 47.31 4.88
N VAL A 393 -17.27 46.50 4.14
CA VAL A 393 -15.89 46.83 3.72
C VAL A 393 -15.83 48.04 2.77
N LYS A 394 -16.98 48.54 2.30
CA LYS A 394 -17.07 49.65 1.34
C LYS A 394 -17.38 51.01 1.96
N GLU A 395 -17.68 51.08 3.26
CA GLU A 395 -18.10 52.32 3.93
C GLU A 395 -16.95 53.03 4.69
N GLU A 396 -15.88 52.32 5.06
CA GLU A 396 -14.70 52.90 5.71
C GLU A 396 -13.59 53.28 4.71
N ALA A 397 -13.75 54.44 4.07
CA ALA A 397 -12.67 55.12 3.33
C ALA A 397 -12.54 56.60 3.78
N PRO A 398 -11.32 57.11 4.04
CA PRO A 398 -11.13 58.45 4.59
C PRO A 398 -11.41 59.56 3.57
N LYS A 399 -11.88 60.71 4.06
CA LYS A 399 -12.15 61.91 3.26
C LYS A 399 -10.87 62.73 3.05
N GLU A 400 -10.58 63.11 1.82
CA GLU A 400 -9.67 64.23 1.51
C GLU A 400 -10.45 65.54 1.36
N GLU A 401 -9.88 66.65 1.86
CA GLU A 401 -10.43 68.00 1.68
C GLU A 401 -9.76 68.74 0.49
N PRO A 402 -10.44 69.68 -0.18
CA PRO A 402 -10.03 70.12 -1.52
C PRO A 402 -9.32 71.50 -1.60
N LYS A 403 -8.49 71.63 -2.66
CA LYS A 403 -7.94 72.85 -3.28
C LYS A 403 -6.86 73.66 -2.52
N LYS A 404 -5.73 73.85 -3.23
CA LYS A 404 -5.38 75.19 -3.76
C LYS A 404 -4.52 75.12 -5.01
N GLU A 405 -4.67 76.11 -5.88
CA GLU A 405 -3.85 76.32 -7.08
C GLU A 405 -2.67 77.25 -6.77
N SER A 406 -1.54 77.05 -7.46
CA SER A 406 -0.52 78.09 -7.65
C SER A 406 0.23 77.85 -8.96
N LYS A 407 0.05 78.75 -9.95
CA LYS A 407 0.90 78.84 -11.14
C LYS A 407 2.01 79.85 -10.89
N SER A 408 3.26 79.43 -11.10
CA SER A 408 4.45 80.24 -11.37
C SER A 408 5.67 79.32 -11.24
N ASP A 409 6.76 79.37 -11.98
CA ASP A 409 7.22 80.01 -13.22
C ASP A 409 8.74 79.71 -13.25
N SER A 410 9.45 80.08 -14.31
CA SER A 410 10.92 80.28 -14.34
C SER A 410 11.86 79.08 -14.04
N ASN A 411 12.50 78.61 -15.12
CA ASN A 411 13.95 78.65 -15.36
C ASN A 411 14.97 78.08 -14.34
N ASN A 412 15.78 77.15 -14.88
CA ASN A 412 17.24 77.23 -14.94
C ASN A 412 18.05 77.20 -13.61
N SER A 413 18.72 76.07 -13.37
CA SER A 413 20.15 75.97 -13.72
C SER A 413 20.58 74.52 -13.96
#